data_AF-A0A936N3D1-F1
#
_entry.id   AF-A0A936N3D1-F1
#
_cell.length_a   1.000
_cell.length_b   1.000
_cell.length_c   1.000
_cell.angle_alpha   90.00
_cell.angle_beta   90.00
_cell.angle_gamma   90.00
#
_symmetry.space_group_name_H-M   'P 1'
#
loop_
_entity.id
_entity.type
_entity.pdbx_description
1 polymer ?
#
loop_
_entity_poly.entity_id
_entity_poly.type
_entity_poly.pdbx_seq_one_letter_code
_entity_poly.pdbx_strand_id
1 'polypeptide(L)'
;MIDVYNTGFVLFLIEGTIVRYGGIYENPNYVGLLLLITIPINIALLFGKYKETHPAKIGLLLLLVISVILLLISNSRSSMIGTLVASAVTIAFINRKVFVRFISILALSLVILFFVSEIQDYLSLFLRLERAGNREYFWNAGLEIISDHPYFGVGPELFDRYFFTHMPSLANQLYESSVWSVGRPHPHNFFLLFAAENGVMGFLSAICFFILFFYFAIKTLSIVKHKKLDEYLIVVSSLGIGIGILIRSFFEVTGIITYGFITRDLPFWILFIIILHINKKYSYSIQE
;
A
#
# COMPACT_ATOMS: atom_id res chain seq x y z
N MET A 1 1.51 24.95 -19.74
CA MET A 1 0.95 23.93 -20.67
C MET A 1 1.83 23.71 -21.92
N ILE A 2 2.78 24.60 -22.24
CA ILE A 2 3.66 24.51 -23.42
C ILE A 2 4.88 23.58 -23.21
N ASP A 3 5.24 23.22 -21.96
CA ASP A 3 6.41 22.37 -21.69
C ASP A 3 6.22 20.87 -21.92
N VAL A 4 4.99 20.37 -22.03
CA VAL A 4 4.70 18.93 -22.09
C VAL A 4 5.21 18.28 -23.38
N TYR A 5 5.16 19.03 -24.50
CA TYR A 5 5.58 18.53 -25.81
C TYR A 5 7.10 18.50 -26.01
N ASN A 6 7.84 19.40 -25.35
CA ASN A 6 9.28 19.55 -25.56
C ASN A 6 10.13 18.70 -24.61
N THR A 7 9.59 18.28 -23.46
CA THR A 7 10.35 17.55 -22.44
C THR A 7 10.05 16.04 -22.37
N GLY A 8 8.89 15.55 -22.85
CA GLY A 8 8.57 14.12 -22.76
C GLY A 8 8.69 13.56 -21.33
N PHE A 9 9.25 12.35 -21.16
CA PHE A 9 9.54 11.74 -19.85
C PHE A 9 10.56 12.55 -18.99
N VAL A 10 11.16 13.62 -19.52
CA VAL A 10 12.03 14.54 -18.75
C VAL A 10 11.22 15.44 -17.80
N LEU A 11 9.89 15.51 -17.96
CA LEU A 11 8.99 16.20 -17.03
C LEU A 11 8.94 15.56 -15.62
N PHE A 12 9.55 14.38 -15.44
CA PHE A 12 9.82 13.76 -14.13
C PHE A 12 10.99 14.41 -13.36
N LEU A 13 11.76 15.29 -13.98
CA LEU A 13 12.96 15.92 -13.43
C LEU A 13 12.90 17.45 -13.60
N ILE A 14 11.96 18.10 -12.93
CA ILE A 14 12.06 19.55 -12.74
C ILE A 14 12.92 19.75 -11.49
N GLU A 15 14.09 20.38 -11.66
CA GLU A 15 15.01 20.80 -10.59
C GLU A 15 15.46 19.68 -9.62
N GLY A 16 15.73 18.48 -10.13
CA GLY A 16 16.22 17.38 -9.29
C GLY A 16 15.18 16.82 -8.32
N THR A 17 13.88 17.08 -8.55
CA THR A 17 12.78 16.50 -7.77
C THR A 17 11.81 15.74 -8.65
N ILE A 18 11.41 14.54 -8.19
CA ILE A 18 10.39 13.74 -8.87
C ILE A 18 9.02 14.31 -8.54
N VAL A 19 8.35 14.88 -9.54
CA VAL A 19 6.96 15.31 -9.44
C VAL A 19 6.08 14.08 -9.21
N ARG A 20 5.32 14.09 -8.11
CA ARG A 20 4.44 12.98 -7.72
C ARG A 20 3.01 13.34 -8.08
N TYR A 21 2.34 12.48 -8.83
CA TYR A 21 0.96 12.74 -9.24
C TYR A 21 -0.04 12.06 -8.30
N GLY A 22 -0.84 12.86 -7.61
CA GLY A 22 -1.97 12.42 -6.77
C GLY A 22 -3.31 12.33 -7.50
N GLY A 23 -3.39 12.84 -8.73
CA GLY A 23 -4.64 12.89 -9.50
C GLY A 23 -5.78 13.56 -8.71
N ILE A 24 -6.99 13.02 -8.85
CA ILE A 24 -8.21 13.50 -8.16
C ILE A 24 -8.08 13.45 -6.63
N TYR A 25 -7.21 12.58 -6.11
CA TYR A 25 -7.05 12.40 -4.67
C TYR A 25 -6.04 13.37 -4.05
N GLU A 26 -5.31 14.11 -4.88
CA GLU A 26 -4.22 15.05 -4.53
C GLU A 26 -3.02 14.42 -3.80
N ASN A 27 -3.24 13.30 -3.12
CA ASN A 27 -2.25 12.53 -2.39
C ASN A 27 -1.76 11.32 -3.21
N PRO A 28 -0.49 11.32 -3.66
CA PRO A 28 0.08 10.21 -4.44
C PRO A 28 0.12 8.87 -3.68
N ASN A 29 0.19 8.88 -2.35
CA ASN A 29 0.16 7.65 -1.57
C ASN A 29 -1.21 6.97 -1.66
N TYR A 30 -2.27 7.74 -1.83
CA TYR A 30 -3.60 7.20 -1.99
C TYR A 30 -3.81 6.56 -3.36
N VAL A 31 -3.33 7.19 -4.44
CA VAL A 31 -3.29 6.57 -5.77
C VAL A 31 -2.51 5.25 -5.72
N GLY A 32 -1.37 5.24 -5.03
CA GLY A 32 -0.60 4.02 -4.81
C GLY A 32 -1.39 2.93 -4.09
N LEU A 33 -2.22 3.27 -3.09
CA LEU A 33 -3.07 2.30 -2.38
C LEU A 33 -4.11 1.68 -3.32
N LEU A 34 -4.79 2.51 -4.12
CA LEU A 34 -5.74 2.00 -5.10
C LEU A 34 -5.08 1.01 -6.05
N LEU A 35 -3.88 1.32 -6.53
CA LEU A 35 -3.12 0.46 -7.44
C LEU A 35 -2.63 -0.82 -6.77
N LEU A 36 -2.30 -0.78 -5.47
CA LEU A 36 -2.00 -1.97 -4.66
C LEU A 36 -3.18 -2.93 -4.64
N ILE A 37 -4.41 -2.41 -4.61
CA ILE A 37 -5.63 -3.24 -4.63
C ILE A 37 -5.97 -3.70 -6.05
N THR A 38 -5.92 -2.82 -7.04
CA THR A 38 -6.41 -3.14 -8.39
C THR A 38 -5.45 -4.04 -9.18
N ILE A 39 -4.14 -3.90 -9.01
CA ILE A 39 -3.15 -4.68 -9.78
C ILE A 39 -3.26 -6.19 -9.48
N PRO A 40 -3.25 -6.66 -8.22
CA PRO A 40 -3.40 -8.08 -7.92
C PRO A 40 -4.75 -8.66 -8.37
N ILE A 41 -5.83 -7.87 -8.27
CA ILE A 41 -7.16 -8.27 -8.81
C ILE A 41 -7.08 -8.44 -10.33
N ASN A 42 -6.53 -7.46 -11.05
CA ASN A 42 -6.40 -7.53 -12.50
C ASN A 42 -5.52 -8.72 -12.94
N ILE A 43 -4.41 -8.97 -12.22
CA ILE A 43 -3.59 -10.17 -12.42
C ILE A 43 -4.43 -11.44 -12.23
N ALA A 44 -5.23 -11.54 -11.16
CA ALA A 44 -6.07 -12.71 -10.94
C ALA A 44 -7.12 -12.91 -12.04
N LEU A 45 -7.74 -11.83 -12.53
CA LEU A 45 -8.70 -11.87 -13.63
C LEU A 45 -8.10 -12.39 -14.95
N LEU A 46 -6.80 -12.17 -15.21
CA LEU A 46 -6.08 -12.77 -16.34
C LEU A 46 -5.98 -14.30 -16.28
N PHE A 47 -6.33 -14.92 -15.15
CA PHE A 47 -6.43 -16.38 -14.99
C PHE A 47 -7.89 -16.88 -14.90
N GLY A 48 -8.87 -15.98 -14.81
CA GLY A 48 -10.30 -16.32 -14.78
C GLY A 48 -10.87 -16.65 -16.16
N LYS A 49 -12.15 -17.05 -16.17
CA LYS A 49 -12.90 -17.36 -17.41
C LYS A 49 -13.25 -16.13 -18.24
N TYR A 50 -13.27 -14.94 -17.62
CA TYR A 50 -13.61 -13.66 -18.26
C TYR A 50 -12.70 -13.27 -19.44
N LYS A 51 -11.53 -13.90 -19.59
CA LYS A 51 -10.58 -13.65 -20.69
C LYS A 51 -10.86 -14.45 -21.97
N GLU A 52 -11.90 -15.28 -21.99
CA GLU A 52 -12.18 -16.21 -23.10
C GLU A 52 -12.41 -15.48 -24.44
N THR A 53 -12.72 -14.18 -24.41
CA THR A 53 -12.70 -13.33 -25.61
C THR A 53 -11.35 -12.60 -25.75
N HIS A 54 -10.78 -12.61 -26.96
CA HIS A 54 -9.59 -11.84 -27.33
C HIS A 54 -9.63 -10.36 -26.87
N PRO A 55 -10.71 -9.59 -27.08
CA PRO A 55 -10.76 -8.19 -26.63
C PRO A 55 -10.70 -8.02 -25.11
N ALA A 56 -11.35 -8.88 -24.32
CA ALA A 56 -11.30 -8.79 -22.86
C ALA A 56 -9.88 -9.02 -22.33
N LYS A 57 -9.15 -10.00 -22.88
CA LYS A 57 -7.76 -10.26 -22.51
C LYS A 57 -6.84 -9.07 -22.82
N ILE A 58 -6.99 -8.46 -23.99
CA ILE A 58 -6.21 -7.27 -24.38
C ILE A 58 -6.54 -6.11 -23.44
N GLY A 59 -7.83 -5.88 -23.14
CA GLY A 59 -8.26 -4.84 -22.21
C GLY A 59 -7.63 -4.99 -20.81
N LEU A 60 -7.62 -6.21 -20.25
CA LEU A 60 -7.00 -6.49 -18.95
C LEU A 60 -5.48 -6.25 -18.97
N LEU A 61 -4.79 -6.65 -20.04
CA LEU A 61 -3.35 -6.40 -20.20
C LEU A 61 -3.04 -4.91 -20.32
N LEU A 62 -3.81 -4.15 -21.09
CA LEU A 62 -3.67 -2.70 -21.21
C LEU A 62 -3.91 -2.04 -19.85
N LEU A 63 -4.97 -2.43 -19.15
CA LEU A 63 -5.26 -1.93 -17.81
C LEU A 63 -4.13 -2.23 -16.83
N LEU A 64 -3.49 -3.40 -16.93
CA LEU A 64 -2.37 -3.79 -16.08
C LEU A 64 -1.16 -2.89 -16.36
N VAL A 65 -0.81 -2.69 -17.64
CA VAL A 65 0.30 -1.81 -18.05
C VAL A 65 0.06 -0.38 -17.56
N ILE A 66 -1.14 0.17 -17.80
CA ILE A 66 -1.51 1.52 -17.34
C ILE A 66 -1.42 1.61 -15.82
N SER A 67 -1.92 0.61 -15.09
CA SER A 67 -1.89 0.60 -13.62
C SER A 67 -0.46 0.58 -13.07
N VAL A 68 0.44 -0.20 -13.69
CA VAL A 68 1.86 -0.23 -13.32
C VAL A 68 2.51 1.13 -13.60
N ILE A 69 2.25 1.75 -14.75
CA ILE A 69 2.76 3.09 -15.07
C ILE A 69 2.28 4.10 -14.03
N LEU A 70 0.98 4.14 -13.73
CA LEU A 70 0.43 5.04 -12.71
C LEU A 70 1.05 4.80 -11.32
N LEU A 71 1.40 3.56 -10.99
CA LEU A 71 2.02 3.23 -9.70
C LEU A 71 3.43 3.82 -9.63
N LEU A 72 4.21 3.70 -10.70
CA LEU A 72 5.55 4.31 -10.79
C LEU A 72 5.48 5.84 -10.72
N ILE A 73 4.52 6.44 -11.44
CA ILE A 73 4.31 7.90 -11.48
C ILE A 73 3.84 8.45 -10.12
N SER A 74 3.08 7.67 -9.35
CA SER A 74 2.70 8.06 -7.98
C SER A 74 3.92 8.17 -7.05
N ASN A 75 5.00 7.44 -7.35
CA ASN A 75 6.18 7.28 -6.51
C ASN A 75 5.80 7.07 -5.03
N SER A 76 4.83 6.17 -4.77
CA SER A 76 4.50 5.72 -3.42
C SER A 76 5.27 4.43 -3.13
N ARG A 77 6.48 4.57 -2.58
CA ARG A 77 7.41 3.45 -2.32
C ARG A 77 6.77 2.32 -1.50
N SER A 78 6.00 2.67 -0.46
CA SER A 78 5.28 1.71 0.36
C SER A 78 4.20 0.96 -0.42
N SER A 79 3.48 1.65 -1.31
CA SER A 79 2.55 0.98 -2.24
C SER A 79 3.27 0.10 -3.24
N MET A 80 4.41 0.52 -3.80
CA MET A 80 5.16 -0.29 -4.76
C MET A 80 5.59 -1.62 -4.16
N ILE A 81 6.14 -1.59 -2.94
CA ILE A 81 6.52 -2.80 -2.20
C ILE A 81 5.28 -3.65 -1.88
N GLY A 82 4.22 -3.01 -1.38
CA GLY A 82 2.96 -3.71 -1.07
C GLY A 82 2.34 -4.38 -2.30
N THR A 83 2.30 -3.70 -3.44
CA THR A 83 1.80 -4.24 -4.73
C THR A 83 2.66 -5.39 -5.21
N LEU A 84 3.99 -5.27 -5.10
CA LEU A 84 4.92 -6.32 -5.51
C LEU A 84 4.67 -7.60 -4.71
N VAL A 85 4.57 -7.48 -3.38
CA VAL A 85 4.29 -8.64 -2.51
C VAL A 85 2.88 -9.18 -2.75
N ALA A 86 1.88 -8.32 -2.84
CA ALA A 86 0.50 -8.74 -3.11
C ALA A 86 0.37 -9.51 -4.43
N SER A 87 1.02 -9.02 -5.48
CA SER A 87 1.07 -9.68 -6.79
C SER A 87 1.84 -11.00 -6.72
N ALA A 88 3.00 -11.03 -6.04
CA ALA A 88 3.80 -12.23 -5.86
C ALA A 88 3.01 -13.34 -5.15
N VAL A 89 2.35 -13.02 -4.04
CA VAL A 89 1.48 -13.95 -3.31
C VAL A 89 0.34 -14.43 -4.20
N THR A 90 -0.36 -13.49 -4.86
CA THR A 90 -1.48 -13.81 -5.74
C THR A 90 -1.06 -14.80 -6.84
N ILE A 91 0.05 -14.53 -7.53
CA ILE A 91 0.58 -15.40 -8.58
C ILE A 91 1.04 -16.74 -8.02
N ALA A 92 1.67 -16.78 -6.83
CA ALA A 92 2.12 -18.01 -6.20
C ALA A 92 0.98 -19.01 -5.95
N PHE A 93 -0.17 -18.53 -5.49
CA PHE A 93 -1.37 -19.34 -5.27
C PHE A 93 -2.11 -19.72 -6.57
N ILE A 94 -1.98 -18.93 -7.62
CA ILE A 94 -2.65 -19.19 -8.90
C ILE A 94 -1.83 -20.14 -9.79
N ASN A 95 -0.54 -19.85 -9.99
CA ASN A 95 0.30 -20.60 -10.92
C ASN A 95 1.79 -20.53 -10.55
N ARG A 96 2.32 -21.64 -10.01
CA ARG A 96 3.73 -21.77 -9.63
C ARG A 96 4.71 -21.48 -10.76
N LYS A 97 4.42 -21.86 -12.00
CA LYS A 97 5.33 -21.61 -13.15
C LYS A 97 5.41 -20.12 -13.46
N VAL A 98 4.30 -19.41 -13.42
CA VAL A 98 4.27 -17.95 -13.61
C VAL A 98 4.95 -17.25 -12.45
N PHE A 99 4.76 -17.72 -11.21
CA PHE A 99 5.45 -17.18 -10.04
C PHE A 99 6.97 -17.27 -10.17
N VAL A 100 7.50 -18.45 -10.54
CA VAL A 100 8.95 -18.63 -10.73
C VAL A 100 9.47 -17.69 -11.82
N ARG A 101 8.75 -17.55 -12.95
CA ARG A 101 9.12 -16.59 -14.01
C ARG A 101 9.11 -15.15 -13.51
N PHE A 102 8.08 -14.76 -12.78
CA PHE A 102 7.95 -13.42 -12.20
C PHE A 102 9.14 -13.10 -11.28
N ILE A 103 9.46 -13.99 -10.34
CA ILE A 103 10.61 -13.82 -9.43
C ILE A 103 11.94 -13.83 -10.19
N SER A 104 12.09 -14.68 -11.22
CA SER A 104 13.30 -14.73 -12.04
C SER A 104 13.53 -13.44 -12.82
N ILE A 105 12.46 -12.88 -13.41
CA ILE A 105 12.51 -11.59 -14.12
C ILE A 105 12.83 -10.47 -13.13
N LEU A 106 12.17 -10.43 -11.98
CA LEU A 106 12.44 -9.43 -10.94
C LEU A 106 13.90 -9.51 -10.47
N ALA A 107 14.42 -10.70 -10.19
CA ALA A 107 15.80 -10.90 -9.78
C ALA A 107 16.78 -10.43 -10.87
N LEU A 108 16.53 -10.80 -12.14
CA LEU A 108 17.34 -10.34 -13.26
C LEU A 108 17.31 -8.82 -13.41
N SER A 109 16.13 -8.19 -13.28
CA SER A 109 16.00 -6.74 -13.31
C SER A 109 16.80 -6.08 -12.19
N LEU A 110 16.73 -6.59 -10.95
CA LEU A 110 17.53 -6.07 -9.83
C LEU A 110 19.04 -6.23 -10.05
N VAL A 111 19.48 -7.35 -10.61
CA VAL A 111 20.88 -7.57 -11.00
C VAL A 111 21.32 -6.54 -12.04
N ILE A 112 20.53 -6.33 -13.10
CA ILE A 112 20.84 -5.32 -14.13
C ILE A 112 20.92 -3.92 -13.50
N LEU A 113 19.94 -3.55 -12.66
CA LEU A 113 19.92 -2.26 -11.97
C LEU A 113 21.14 -2.06 -11.06
N PHE A 114 21.67 -3.13 -10.47
CA PHE A 114 22.85 -3.08 -9.62
C PHE A 114 24.15 -2.86 -10.41
N PHE A 115 24.29 -3.51 -11.57
CA PHE A 115 25.54 -3.47 -12.35
C PHE A 115 25.66 -2.30 -13.34
N VAL A 116 24.58 -1.59 -13.63
CA VAL A 116 24.61 -0.42 -14.53
C VAL A 116 24.76 0.86 -13.72
N SER A 117 25.99 1.37 -13.63
CA SER A 117 26.36 2.58 -12.87
C SER A 117 25.50 3.81 -13.19
N GLU A 118 25.19 3.99 -14.48
CA GLU A 118 24.43 5.12 -14.99
C GLU A 118 22.98 5.12 -14.46
N ILE A 119 22.46 3.96 -14.06
CA ILE A 119 21.10 3.83 -13.50
C ILE A 119 21.11 4.06 -11.99
N GLN A 120 22.25 3.92 -11.31
CA GLN A 120 22.31 4.02 -9.85
C GLN A 120 21.92 5.41 -9.34
N ASP A 121 22.30 6.48 -10.06
CA ASP A 121 21.93 7.86 -9.71
C ASP A 121 20.43 8.12 -9.89
N TYR A 122 19.83 7.60 -10.97
CA TYR A 122 18.37 7.67 -11.15
C TYR A 122 17.63 6.84 -10.12
N LEU A 123 18.19 5.69 -9.72
CA LEU A 123 17.61 4.80 -8.72
C LEU A 123 17.68 5.44 -7.32
N SER A 124 18.79 6.08 -6.95
CA SER A 124 18.94 6.77 -5.67
C SER A 124 17.95 7.94 -5.56
N LEU A 125 17.76 8.68 -6.64
CA LEU A 125 16.76 9.74 -6.76
C LEU A 125 15.33 9.18 -6.68
N PHE A 126 15.02 8.11 -7.42
CA PHE A 126 13.73 7.45 -7.41
C PHE A 126 13.35 6.92 -6.03
N LEU A 127 14.29 6.21 -5.41
CA LEU A 127 14.15 5.65 -4.07
C LEU A 127 14.25 6.72 -2.98
N ARG A 128 14.65 7.96 -3.28
CA ARG A 128 14.80 9.07 -2.32
C ARG A 128 15.56 8.62 -1.07
N LEU A 129 16.73 8.00 -1.29
CA LEU A 129 17.52 7.41 -0.21
C LEU A 129 17.96 8.47 0.82
N GLU A 130 18.29 9.67 0.38
CA GLU A 130 18.67 10.79 1.26
C GLU A 130 17.54 11.25 2.20
N ARG A 131 16.28 11.13 1.76
CA ARG A 131 15.10 11.52 2.57
C ARG A 131 14.60 10.40 3.48
N ALA A 132 15.23 9.23 3.48
CA ALA A 132 14.85 8.13 4.37
C ALA A 132 15.09 8.48 5.84
N GLY A 133 16.09 9.31 6.15
CA GLY A 133 16.46 9.74 7.49
C GLY A 133 15.40 10.58 8.22
N ASN A 134 14.47 11.22 7.50
CA ASN A 134 13.48 12.09 8.15
C ASN A 134 12.42 11.33 8.96
N ARG A 135 12.27 10.02 8.77
CA ARG A 135 11.26 9.20 9.48
C ARG A 135 11.65 8.92 10.93
N GLU A 136 12.94 8.95 11.24
CA GLU A 136 13.45 8.69 12.59
C GLU A 136 12.86 9.67 13.60
N TYR A 137 12.79 10.96 13.25
CA TYR A 137 12.18 11.97 14.13
C TYR A 137 10.71 11.67 14.45
N PHE A 138 9.92 11.24 13.45
CA PHE A 138 8.52 10.90 13.71
C PHE A 138 8.35 9.61 14.51
N TRP A 139 9.26 8.65 14.34
CA TRP A 139 9.23 7.41 15.10
C TRP A 139 9.64 7.64 16.54
N ASN A 140 10.71 8.40 16.78
CA ASN A 140 11.17 8.75 18.12
C ASN A 140 10.10 9.56 18.86
N ALA A 141 9.54 10.60 18.25
CA ALA A 141 8.43 11.35 18.84
C ALA A 141 7.23 10.45 19.14
N GLY A 142 6.88 9.52 18.23
CA GLY A 142 5.80 8.57 18.48
C GLY A 142 6.08 7.61 19.64
N LEU A 143 7.32 7.14 19.78
CA LEU A 143 7.73 6.28 20.89
C LEU A 143 7.73 7.03 22.23
N GLU A 144 8.16 8.30 22.24
CA GLU A 144 8.11 9.16 23.43
C GLU A 144 6.65 9.43 23.84
N ILE A 145 5.77 9.77 22.89
CA ILE A 145 4.33 9.95 23.15
C ILE A 145 3.73 8.67 23.77
N ILE A 146 4.08 7.49 23.25
CA ILE A 146 3.63 6.20 23.78
C ILE A 146 4.17 5.97 25.20
N SER A 147 5.43 6.32 25.45
CA SER A 147 6.05 6.19 26.77
C SER A 147 5.33 7.05 27.81
N ASP A 148 4.93 8.26 27.43
CA ASP A 148 4.24 9.19 28.32
C ASP A 148 2.75 8.85 28.50
N HIS A 149 2.11 8.25 27.48
CA HIS A 149 0.67 7.94 27.47
C HIS A 149 0.35 6.48 27.08
N PRO A 150 0.89 5.46 27.79
CA PRO A 150 0.89 4.07 27.30
C PRO A 150 -0.48 3.40 27.27
N TYR A 151 -1.41 3.80 28.14
CA TYR A 151 -2.70 3.11 28.29
C TYR A 151 -3.79 3.63 27.36
N PHE A 152 -3.97 4.95 27.34
CA PHE A 152 -5.06 5.61 26.62
C PHE A 152 -4.58 6.41 25.40
N GLY A 153 -3.27 6.61 25.27
CA GLY A 153 -2.71 7.52 24.26
C GLY A 153 -3.08 8.98 24.52
N VAL A 154 -2.73 9.83 23.57
CA VAL A 154 -3.03 11.27 23.65
C VAL A 154 -4.42 11.64 23.12
N GLY A 155 -5.12 10.67 22.51
CA GLY A 155 -6.43 10.79 21.86
C GLY A 155 -6.35 10.74 20.33
N PRO A 156 -7.42 10.31 19.64
CA PRO A 156 -7.49 10.26 18.18
C PRO A 156 -7.20 11.60 17.52
N GLU A 157 -6.41 11.58 16.43
CA GLU A 157 -6.09 12.77 15.63
C GLU A 157 -5.33 13.87 16.42
N LEU A 158 -4.60 13.48 17.48
CA LEU A 158 -3.78 14.38 18.29
C LEU A 158 -2.28 14.13 18.17
N PHE A 159 -1.85 13.13 17.39
CA PHE A 159 -0.42 12.88 17.19
C PHE A 159 0.32 14.14 16.71
N ASP A 160 -0.26 14.87 15.76
CA ASP A 160 0.36 16.05 15.16
C ASP A 160 0.59 17.19 16.16
N ARG A 161 -0.31 17.36 17.13
CA ARG A 161 -0.18 18.36 18.20
C ARG A 161 0.93 18.03 19.18
N TYR A 162 1.06 16.75 19.52
CA TYR A 162 2.09 16.27 20.45
C TYR A 162 3.44 16.06 19.76
N PHE A 163 3.47 15.91 18.44
CA PHE A 163 4.70 15.71 17.68
C PHE A 163 5.74 16.82 17.94
N PHE A 164 5.32 18.08 17.91
CA PHE A 164 6.23 19.22 18.08
C PHE A 164 6.78 19.37 19.51
N THR A 165 6.07 18.87 20.52
CA THR A 165 6.57 18.89 21.90
C THR A 165 7.55 17.77 22.20
N HIS A 166 7.61 16.74 21.36
CA HIS A 166 8.48 15.56 21.49
C HIS A 166 9.54 15.48 20.38
N MET A 167 9.81 16.59 19.70
CA MET A 167 10.83 16.69 18.66
C MET A 167 11.99 17.58 19.15
N PRO A 168 13.26 17.27 18.81
CA PRO A 168 14.39 18.14 19.14
C PRO A 168 14.15 19.58 18.67
N SER A 169 14.48 20.56 19.52
CA SER A 169 14.19 21.98 19.30
C SER A 169 14.69 22.55 17.96
N LEU A 170 15.86 22.12 17.49
CA LEU A 170 16.41 22.49 16.18
C LEU A 170 15.55 21.98 15.02
N ALA A 171 15.07 20.74 15.11
CA ALA A 171 14.21 20.15 14.10
C ALA A 171 12.79 20.74 14.18
N ASN A 172 12.31 21.06 15.38
CA ASN A 172 11.04 21.73 15.58
C ASN A 172 10.97 23.07 14.83
N GLN A 173 12.02 23.91 14.91
CA GLN A 173 12.07 25.19 14.19
C GLN A 173 12.04 25.04 12.66
N LEU A 174 12.68 24.00 12.12
CA LEU A 174 12.69 23.72 10.67
C LEU A 174 11.34 23.19 10.17
N TYR A 175 10.65 22.40 11.00
CA TYR A 175 9.33 21.87 10.66
C TYR A 175 8.23 22.91 10.87
N GLU A 176 8.15 23.60 12.01
CA GLU A 176 7.16 24.66 12.27
C GLU A 176 7.16 25.74 11.17
N SER A 177 8.33 26.11 10.64
CA SER A 177 8.44 27.08 9.55
C SER A 177 8.00 26.56 8.18
N SER A 178 7.91 25.23 7.98
CA SER A 178 7.53 24.58 6.72
C SER A 178 6.13 23.93 6.73
N VAL A 179 5.48 23.81 7.89
CA VAL A 179 4.20 23.09 8.13
C VAL A 179 3.01 23.61 7.32
N TRP A 180 3.01 24.86 6.85
CA TRP A 180 1.94 25.34 5.97
C TRP A 180 2.02 24.79 4.53
N SER A 181 3.15 24.19 4.13
CA SER A 181 3.35 23.60 2.79
C SER A 181 3.46 22.08 2.77
N VAL A 182 3.67 21.45 3.94
CA VAL A 182 3.81 20.01 4.11
C VAL A 182 2.74 19.56 5.11
N GLY A 183 1.79 18.71 4.70
CA GLY A 183 0.60 18.37 5.49
C GLY A 183 0.86 17.83 6.91
N ARG A 184 -0.21 17.56 7.66
CA ARG A 184 -0.15 17.21 9.10
C ARG A 184 0.87 16.10 9.40
N PRO A 185 1.79 16.32 10.37
CA PRO A 185 2.83 15.35 10.71
C PRO A 185 2.23 14.06 11.27
N HIS A 186 2.78 12.92 10.86
CA HIS A 186 2.35 11.60 11.32
C HIS A 186 3.50 10.59 11.19
N PRO A 187 3.49 9.49 11.97
CA PRO A 187 4.65 8.59 12.07
C PRO A 187 4.91 7.77 10.80
N HIS A 188 4.05 7.84 9.79
CA HIS A 188 4.14 6.97 8.61
C HIS A 188 4.24 5.49 9.00
N ASN A 189 3.61 5.11 10.11
CA ASN A 189 3.52 3.75 10.62
C ASN A 189 2.18 3.65 11.34
N PHE A 190 1.27 2.87 10.77
CA PHE A 190 -0.10 2.71 11.25
C PHE A 190 -0.16 2.21 12.69
N PHE A 191 0.70 1.24 13.05
CA PHE A 191 0.73 0.67 14.40
C PHE A 191 1.23 1.69 15.42
N LEU A 192 2.28 2.44 15.07
CA LEU A 192 2.84 3.47 15.94
C LEU A 192 1.84 4.61 16.14
N LEU A 193 1.14 5.04 15.07
CA LEU A 193 0.10 6.06 15.17
C LEU A 193 -1.02 5.63 16.12
N PHE A 194 -1.56 4.42 15.93
CA PHE A 194 -2.65 3.91 16.75
C PHE A 194 -2.23 3.72 18.21
N ALA A 195 -0.99 3.28 18.46
CA ALA A 195 -0.43 3.17 19.79
C ALA A 195 -0.25 4.55 20.47
N ALA A 196 0.25 5.55 19.74
CA ALA A 196 0.45 6.89 20.29
C ALA A 196 -0.89 7.58 20.61
N GLU A 197 -1.87 7.46 19.72
CA GLU A 197 -3.15 8.16 19.88
C GLU A 197 -4.15 7.44 20.78
N ASN A 198 -4.12 6.10 20.85
CA ASN A 198 -5.14 5.32 21.58
C ASN A 198 -4.51 4.33 22.58
N GLY A 199 -3.22 4.47 22.86
CA GLY A 199 -2.47 3.63 23.79
C GLY A 199 -2.42 2.17 23.37
N VAL A 200 -2.23 1.30 24.35
CA VAL A 200 -2.19 -0.16 24.18
C VAL A 200 -3.44 -0.70 23.48
N MET A 201 -4.61 -0.12 23.74
CA MET A 201 -5.88 -0.56 23.12
C MET A 201 -5.92 -0.22 21.62
N GLY A 202 -5.35 0.91 21.21
CA GLY A 202 -5.14 1.25 19.81
C GLY A 202 -4.26 0.26 19.08
N PHE A 203 -3.10 -0.05 19.67
CA PHE A 203 -2.16 -1.02 19.12
C PHE A 203 -2.78 -2.41 18.98
N LEU A 204 -3.46 -2.89 20.03
CA LEU A 204 -4.16 -4.17 20.00
C LEU A 204 -5.27 -4.18 18.95
N SER A 205 -6.02 -3.09 18.80
CA SER A 205 -7.06 -2.98 17.78
C SER A 205 -6.47 -3.06 16.37
N ALA A 206 -5.35 -2.39 16.11
CA ALA A 206 -4.64 -2.46 14.83
C ALA A 206 -4.15 -3.89 14.51
N ILE A 207 -3.64 -4.63 15.49
CA ILE A 207 -3.23 -6.03 15.31
C ILE A 207 -4.43 -6.96 15.13
N CYS A 208 -5.42 -6.87 16.02
CA CYS A 208 -6.64 -7.67 15.97
C CYS A 208 -7.34 -7.52 14.61
N PHE A 209 -7.31 -6.33 14.03
CA PHE A 209 -7.85 -6.07 12.72
C PHE A 209 -7.23 -6.97 11.63
N PHE A 210 -5.90 -7.02 11.54
CA PHE A 210 -5.20 -7.89 10.59
C PHE A 210 -5.42 -9.37 10.91
N ILE A 211 -5.42 -9.75 12.19
CA ILE A 211 -5.71 -11.14 12.59
C ILE A 211 -7.07 -11.58 12.08
N LEU A 212 -8.12 -10.77 12.30
CA LEU A 212 -9.47 -11.07 11.82
C LEU A 212 -9.52 -11.13 10.30
N PHE A 213 -8.91 -10.17 9.60
CA PHE A 213 -8.83 -10.19 8.14
C PHE A 213 -8.21 -11.49 7.64
N PHE A 214 -7.03 -11.87 8.13
CA PHE A 214 -6.34 -13.08 7.69
C PHE A 214 -7.06 -14.35 8.10
N TYR A 215 -7.67 -14.38 9.29
CA TYR A 215 -8.51 -15.50 9.73
C TYR A 215 -9.63 -15.77 8.72
N PHE A 216 -10.40 -14.74 8.37
CA PHE A 216 -11.49 -14.89 7.40
C PHE A 216 -10.98 -15.15 5.98
N ALA A 217 -9.88 -14.52 5.55
CA ALA A 217 -9.30 -14.75 4.22
C ALA A 217 -8.82 -16.20 4.06
N ILE A 218 -8.06 -16.73 5.02
CA ILE A 218 -7.54 -18.11 5.01
C ILE A 218 -8.68 -19.12 5.14
N LYS A 219 -9.62 -18.89 6.08
CA LYS A 219 -10.81 -19.73 6.23
C LYS A 219 -11.58 -19.80 4.91
N THR A 220 -11.83 -18.66 4.27
CA THR A 220 -12.56 -18.60 3.00
C THR A 220 -11.79 -19.27 1.87
N LEU A 221 -10.46 -19.08 1.81
CA LEU A 221 -9.60 -19.71 0.82
C LEU A 221 -9.69 -21.24 0.88
N SER A 222 -9.70 -21.81 2.09
CA SER A 222 -9.82 -23.26 2.28
C SER A 222 -11.16 -23.81 1.76
N ILE A 223 -12.23 -23.02 1.82
CA ILE A 223 -13.57 -23.39 1.37
C ILE A 223 -13.68 -23.33 -0.16
N VAL A 224 -13.17 -22.25 -0.78
CA VAL A 224 -13.35 -22.01 -2.22
C VAL A 224 -12.34 -22.73 -3.11
N LYS A 225 -11.25 -23.26 -2.55
CA LYS A 225 -10.15 -23.93 -3.29
C LYS A 225 -10.61 -24.99 -4.29
N HIS A 226 -11.71 -25.68 -3.99
CA HIS A 226 -12.27 -26.76 -4.81
C HIS A 226 -13.67 -26.45 -5.36
N LYS A 227 -14.07 -25.18 -5.36
CA LYS A 227 -15.40 -24.72 -5.78
C LYS A 227 -15.30 -23.94 -7.09
N LYS A 228 -15.66 -22.65 -7.10
CA LYS A 228 -15.63 -21.81 -8.31
C LYS A 228 -14.28 -21.13 -8.47
N LEU A 229 -13.71 -21.23 -9.67
CA LEU A 229 -12.43 -20.60 -10.01
C LEU A 229 -12.45 -19.08 -9.77
N ASP A 230 -13.52 -18.40 -10.18
CA ASP A 230 -13.58 -16.94 -10.06
C ASP A 230 -13.60 -16.47 -8.59
N GLU A 231 -14.31 -17.18 -7.71
CA GLU A 231 -14.31 -16.89 -6.28
C GLU A 231 -12.95 -17.23 -5.64
N TYR A 232 -12.30 -18.31 -6.07
CA TYR A 232 -10.92 -18.62 -5.66
C TYR A 232 -9.95 -17.50 -6.03
N LEU A 233 -10.02 -16.99 -7.26
CA LEU A 233 -9.17 -15.90 -7.75
C LEU A 233 -9.38 -14.59 -6.96
N ILE A 234 -10.63 -14.25 -6.64
CA ILE A 234 -10.96 -13.10 -5.79
C ILE A 234 -10.38 -13.27 -4.39
N VAL A 235 -10.56 -14.44 -3.76
CA VAL A 235 -10.08 -14.67 -2.39
C VAL A 235 -8.55 -14.70 -2.32
N VAL A 236 -7.88 -15.33 -3.29
CA VAL A 236 -6.41 -15.36 -3.37
C VAL A 236 -5.83 -13.96 -3.59
N SER A 237 -6.38 -13.18 -4.53
CA SER A 237 -5.93 -11.79 -4.74
C SER A 237 -6.18 -10.93 -3.51
N SER A 238 -7.30 -11.14 -2.83
CA SER A 238 -7.63 -10.45 -1.58
C SER A 238 -6.67 -10.80 -0.45
N LEU A 239 -6.25 -12.06 -0.32
CA LEU A 239 -5.22 -12.48 0.63
C LEU A 239 -3.88 -11.79 0.32
N GLY A 240 -3.48 -11.77 -0.96
CA GLY A 240 -2.28 -11.06 -1.41
C GLY A 240 -2.34 -9.57 -1.07
N ILE A 241 -3.47 -8.92 -1.36
CA ILE A 241 -3.71 -7.51 -1.04
C ILE A 241 -3.61 -7.25 0.46
N GLY A 242 -4.19 -8.11 1.31
CA GLY A 242 -4.08 -7.98 2.76
C GLY A 242 -2.64 -8.02 3.25
N ILE A 243 -1.80 -8.91 2.69
CA ILE A 243 -0.35 -8.96 3.00
C ILE A 243 0.36 -7.70 2.50
N GLY A 244 0.03 -7.24 1.28
CA GLY A 244 0.57 -6.00 0.74
C GLY A 244 0.23 -4.77 1.57
N ILE A 245 -1.02 -4.68 2.05
CA ILE A 245 -1.49 -3.62 2.94
C ILE A 245 -0.79 -3.71 4.30
N LEU A 246 -0.65 -4.92 4.88
CA LEU A 246 0.09 -5.12 6.12
C LEU A 246 1.53 -4.59 6.03
N ILE A 247 2.24 -4.92 4.94
CA ILE A 247 3.60 -4.42 4.72
C ILE A 247 3.61 -2.90 4.55
N ARG A 248 2.65 -2.37 3.77
CA ARG A 248 2.50 -0.94 3.58
C ARG A 248 2.23 -0.20 4.91
N SER A 249 1.50 -0.80 5.85
CA SER A 249 1.15 -0.20 7.15
C SER A 249 2.35 0.11 8.04
N PHE A 250 3.51 -0.52 7.82
CA PHE A 250 4.76 -0.15 8.51
C PHE A 250 5.36 1.17 7.99
N PHE A 251 4.89 1.65 6.84
CA PHE A 251 5.49 2.78 6.12
C PHE A 251 4.46 3.84 5.70
N GLU A 252 3.19 3.64 6.03
CA GLU A 252 2.07 4.53 5.72
C GLU A 252 0.90 4.31 6.69
N VAL A 253 0.12 5.36 6.97
CA VAL A 253 -0.99 5.32 7.96
C VAL A 253 -2.37 5.22 7.31
N THR A 254 -2.46 5.47 6.00
CA THR A 254 -3.73 5.55 5.27
C THR A 254 -4.13 4.25 4.58
N GLY A 255 -5.44 4.01 4.47
CA GLY A 255 -6.01 2.95 3.62
C GLY A 255 -6.61 1.76 4.35
N ILE A 256 -6.89 1.89 5.65
CA ILE A 256 -7.52 0.87 6.48
C ILE A 256 -8.56 1.52 7.38
N ILE A 257 -8.10 2.36 8.32
CA ILE A 257 -8.94 3.15 9.22
C ILE A 257 -8.27 4.51 9.35
N THR A 258 -8.71 5.44 8.52
CA THR A 258 -8.27 6.84 8.50
C THR A 258 -9.36 7.70 9.13
N TYR A 259 -9.03 8.48 10.15
CA TYR A 259 -10.00 9.37 10.78
C TYR A 259 -10.65 10.32 9.75
N GLY A 260 -11.98 10.27 9.65
CA GLY A 260 -12.77 11.20 8.83
C GLY A 260 -12.78 10.98 7.31
N PHE A 261 -12.07 9.98 6.75
CA PHE A 261 -11.97 9.80 5.30
C PHE A 261 -12.33 8.38 4.82
N ILE A 262 -13.62 8.03 4.92
CA ILE A 262 -14.11 6.73 4.45
C ILE A 262 -13.78 6.47 2.97
N THR A 263 -13.75 7.52 2.14
CA THR A 263 -13.42 7.41 0.71
C THR A 263 -12.04 6.79 0.49
N ARG A 264 -11.12 6.92 1.47
CA ARG A 264 -9.77 6.38 1.37
C ARG A 264 -9.67 4.91 1.80
N ASP A 265 -10.52 4.50 2.73
CA ASP A 265 -10.46 3.15 3.29
C ASP A 265 -11.45 2.21 2.59
N LEU A 266 -12.47 2.76 1.93
CA LEU A 266 -13.56 2.03 1.28
C LEU A 266 -13.09 0.89 0.36
N PRO A 267 -12.06 1.04 -0.49
CA PRO A 267 -11.60 -0.05 -1.35
C PRO A 267 -11.19 -1.30 -0.57
N PHE A 268 -10.52 -1.11 0.56
CA PHE A 268 -10.12 -2.20 1.44
C PHE A 268 -11.34 -2.84 2.14
N TRP A 269 -12.27 -2.04 2.63
CA TRP A 269 -13.49 -2.54 3.29
C TRP A 269 -14.40 -3.30 2.33
N ILE A 270 -14.55 -2.86 1.08
CA ILE A 270 -15.29 -3.59 0.05
C ILE A 270 -14.68 -4.98 -0.14
N LEU A 271 -13.35 -5.07 -0.22
CA LEU A 271 -12.64 -6.33 -0.38
C LEU A 271 -12.87 -7.27 0.81
N PHE A 272 -12.83 -6.73 2.04
CA PHE A 272 -13.11 -7.53 3.23
C PHE A 272 -14.59 -8.00 3.28
N ILE A 273 -15.53 -7.14 2.92
CA ILE A 273 -16.96 -7.49 2.82
C ILE A 273 -17.18 -8.62 1.81
N ILE A 274 -16.50 -8.59 0.67
CA ILE A 274 -16.56 -9.66 -0.34
C ILE A 274 -16.07 -11.00 0.24
N ILE A 275 -14.94 -11.01 0.97
CA ILE A 275 -14.45 -12.22 1.65
C ILE A 275 -15.52 -12.76 2.62
N LEU A 276 -16.07 -11.90 3.47
CA LEU A 276 -17.09 -12.29 4.45
C LEU A 276 -18.37 -12.81 3.79
N HIS A 277 -18.80 -12.19 2.69
CA HIS A 277 -19.96 -12.63 1.93
C HIS A 277 -19.75 -14.02 1.35
N ILE A 278 -18.59 -14.28 0.73
CA ILE A 278 -18.24 -15.60 0.19
C ILE A 278 -18.15 -16.63 1.33
N ASN A 279 -17.53 -16.27 2.46
CA ASN A 279 -17.45 -17.14 3.63
C ASN A 279 -18.83 -17.56 4.13
N LYS A 280 -19.73 -16.57 4.27
CA LYS A 280 -21.10 -16.77 4.74
C LYS A 280 -21.87 -17.69 3.79
N LYS A 281 -21.84 -17.38 2.48
CA LYS A 281 -22.51 -18.16 1.42
C LYS A 281 -22.22 -19.66 1.52
N TYR A 282 -20.96 -20.04 1.72
CA TYR A 282 -20.59 -21.46 1.78
C TYR A 282 -20.72 -22.08 3.17
N SER A 283 -20.66 -21.30 4.24
CA SER A 283 -20.84 -21.83 5.60
C SER A 283 -22.27 -22.34 5.83
N TYR A 284 -23.28 -21.70 5.24
CA TYR A 284 -24.67 -22.18 5.30
C TYR A 284 -24.90 -23.44 4.46
N SER A 285 -24.23 -23.58 3.30
CA SER A 285 -24.36 -24.77 2.45
C SER A 285 -23.76 -26.07 3.02
N ILE A 286 -23.06 -25.99 4.16
CA ILE A 286 -22.51 -27.15 4.88
C ILE A 286 -23.46 -27.60 6.00
N GLN A 287 -24.42 -26.75 6.40
CA GLN A 287 -25.41 -27.03 7.45
C GLN A 287 -26.74 -27.57 6.90
N GLU A 288 -26.94 -27.53 5.58
CA GLU A 288 -28.02 -28.22 4.84
C GLU A 288 -27.48 -29.51 4.21
#